data_AF-A0A534R7C5-F1
#
_entry.id   AF-A0A534R7C5-F1
#
_cell.length_a   1.000
_cell.length_b   1.000
_cell.length_c   1.000
_cell.angle_alpha   90.00
_cell.angle_beta   90.00
_cell.angle_gamma   90.00
#
_symmetry.space_group_name_H-M   'P 1'
#
loop_
_entity.id
_entity.type
_entity.pdbx_description
1 polymer ?
#
loop_
_entity_poly.entity_id
_entity_poly.type
_entity_poly.pdbx_seq_one_letter_code
_entity_poly.pdbx_strand_id
1 'polypeptide(L)'
;MFVNAPNDPSHGLVLTDDVGRTGTQRLADGAEVEILAWRPRGGSATRYRVHSISADAEGWVGAEDLRPARQPVPVAASKPTPVSTVRRAEPDESARKFGQRR
;
A
#
# COMPACT_ATOMS: atom_id res chain seq x y z
N MET A 1 -5.61 5.46 4.84
CA MET A 1 -5.65 4.02 5.25
C MET A 1 -6.49 3.90 6.50
N PHE A 2 -7.02 2.74 6.84
CA PHE A 2 -7.82 2.59 8.07
C PHE A 2 -7.28 1.49 8.98
N VAL A 3 -7.42 1.66 10.28
CA VAL A 3 -7.12 0.63 11.28
C VAL A 3 -8.11 -0.53 11.16
N ASN A 4 -7.63 -1.77 11.25
CA ASN A 4 -8.37 -3.02 11.25
C ASN A 4 -8.25 -3.72 12.61
N ALA A 5 -9.12 -3.36 13.55
CA ALA A 5 -9.20 -3.92 14.90
C ALA A 5 -10.62 -4.40 15.25
N PRO A 6 -11.24 -5.29 14.45
CA PRO A 6 -12.65 -5.66 14.60
C PRO A 6 -12.97 -6.41 15.89
N ASN A 7 -11.98 -7.07 16.49
CA ASN A 7 -12.16 -7.90 17.69
C ASN A 7 -12.10 -7.13 19.00
N ASP A 8 -11.68 -5.86 18.98
CA ASP A 8 -11.53 -5.05 20.18
C ASP A 8 -12.01 -3.61 20.01
N PRO A 9 -13.32 -3.40 19.78
CA PRO A 9 -13.88 -2.07 19.59
C PRO A 9 -13.80 -1.20 20.86
N SER A 10 -13.68 -1.82 22.03
CA SER A 10 -13.65 -1.12 23.33
C SER A 10 -12.25 -0.70 23.76
N HIS A 11 -11.21 -1.44 23.36
CA HIS A 11 -9.82 -1.10 23.73
C HIS A 11 -8.97 -0.56 22.58
N GLY A 12 -9.35 -0.79 21.32
CA GLY A 12 -8.64 -0.29 20.15
C GLY A 12 -7.27 -0.95 19.93
N LEU A 13 -6.65 -0.64 18.79
CA LEU A 13 -5.30 -1.07 18.44
C LEU A 13 -4.26 -0.27 19.21
N VAL A 14 -3.39 -0.96 19.96
CA VAL A 14 -2.27 -0.33 20.68
C VAL A 14 -1.11 -0.07 19.71
N LEU A 15 -0.66 1.18 19.63
CA LEU A 15 0.49 1.56 18.83
C LEU A 15 1.79 1.13 19.51
N THR A 16 2.77 0.70 18.71
CA THR A 16 4.11 0.35 19.22
C THR A 16 5.16 1.41 18.90
N ASP A 17 6.18 1.52 19.74
CA ASP A 17 7.35 2.37 19.49
C ASP A 17 8.28 1.76 18.41
N ASP A 18 9.37 2.46 18.10
CA ASP A 18 10.38 2.02 17.12
C ASP A 18 11.02 0.66 17.44
N VAL A 19 11.10 0.30 18.71
CA VAL A 19 11.70 -0.96 19.20
C VAL A 19 10.63 -2.06 19.29
N GLY A 20 9.36 -1.71 19.14
CA GLY A 20 8.21 -2.62 19.19
C GLY A 20 7.58 -2.76 20.57
N ARG A 21 7.92 -1.89 21.54
CA ARG A 21 7.22 -1.86 22.82
C ARG A 21 5.86 -1.23 22.64
N THR A 22 4.85 -1.80 23.31
CA THR A 22 3.50 -1.24 23.35
C THR A 22 3.51 0.12 24.04
N GLY A 23 3.04 1.14 23.33
CA GLY A 23 2.82 2.47 23.87
C GLY A 23 1.50 2.58 24.63
N THR A 24 1.17 3.80 25.03
CA THR A 24 -0.11 4.14 25.68
C THR A 24 -1.17 4.58 24.66
N GLN A 25 -0.77 4.99 23.46
CA GLN A 25 -1.68 5.45 22.43
C GLN A 25 -2.43 4.29 21.78
N ARG A 26 -3.73 4.52 21.56
CA ARG A 26 -4.67 3.54 21.01
C ARG A 26 -5.47 4.16 19.88
N LEU A 27 -5.73 3.37 18.85
CA LEU A 27 -6.58 3.77 17.73
C LEU A 27 -7.83 2.89 17.70
N ALA A 28 -9.00 3.50 17.54
CA ALA A 28 -10.24 2.76 17.34
C ALA A 28 -10.23 1.99 15.99
N ASP A 29 -11.03 0.93 15.88
CA ASP A 29 -11.28 0.31 14.58
C ASP A 29 -11.82 1.35 13.59
N GLY A 30 -11.30 1.34 12.37
CA GLY A 30 -11.70 2.28 11.34
C GLY A 30 -11.21 3.71 11.53
N ALA A 31 -10.34 3.95 12.51
CA ALA A 31 -9.60 5.21 12.57
C ALA A 31 -8.79 5.38 11.26
N GLU A 32 -8.93 6.56 10.66
CA GLU A 32 -8.12 6.91 9.50
C GLU A 32 -6.69 7.24 9.93
N VAL A 33 -5.75 6.74 9.15
CA VAL A 33 -4.32 6.94 9.35
C VAL A 33 -3.60 7.21 8.04
N GLU A 34 -2.56 8.02 8.13
CA GLU A 34 -1.55 8.25 7.11
C GLU A 34 -0.36 7.32 7.35
N ILE A 35 0.25 6.78 6.28
CA ILE A 35 1.49 5.99 6.37
C ILE A 35 2.68 6.94 6.18
N LEU A 36 3.52 7.04 7.19
CA LEU A 36 4.71 7.89 7.17
C LEU A 36 5.99 7.13 6.79
N ALA A 37 6.08 5.87 7.16
CA ALA A 37 7.24 5.02 6.89
C ALA A 37 6.85 3.53 6.92
N TRP A 38 7.75 2.68 6.43
CA TRP A 38 7.57 1.22 6.50
C TRP A 38 8.89 0.51 6.78
N ARG A 39 8.81 -0.68 7.39
CA ARG A 39 9.95 -1.55 7.70
C ARG A 39 9.62 -2.99 7.30
N PRO A 40 10.36 -3.60 6.37
CA PRO A 40 10.30 -5.03 6.16
C PRO A 40 10.96 -5.72 7.35
N ARG A 41 10.40 -6.82 7.85
CA ARG A 41 11.05 -7.61 8.90
C ARG A 41 11.24 -9.07 8.49
N GLY A 42 11.79 -9.33 7.31
CA GLY A 42 12.18 -10.68 6.88
C GLY A 42 11.07 -11.73 7.09
N GLY A 43 11.32 -12.76 7.91
CA GLY A 43 10.34 -13.78 8.28
C GLY A 43 9.19 -13.34 9.21
N SER A 44 9.15 -12.07 9.59
CA SER A 44 8.04 -11.45 10.34
C SER A 44 7.33 -10.39 9.51
N ALA A 45 6.08 -10.10 9.87
CA ALA A 45 5.21 -9.21 9.10
C ALA A 45 5.78 -7.79 8.96
N THR A 46 5.58 -7.19 7.79
CA THR A 46 5.90 -5.77 7.52
C THR A 46 5.19 -4.86 8.51
N ARG A 47 5.90 -3.84 9.00
CA ARG A 47 5.31 -2.83 9.89
C ARG A 47 5.28 -1.46 9.23
N TYR A 48 4.26 -0.69 9.57
CA TYR A 48 4.04 0.66 9.07
C TYR A 48 4.05 1.65 10.22
N ARG A 49 4.76 2.77 10.03
CA ARG A 49 4.64 3.94 10.90
C ARG A 49 3.42 4.73 10.43
N VAL A 50 2.49 4.95 11.33
CA VAL A 50 1.22 5.61 11.03
C VAL A 50 1.01 6.83 11.89
N HIS A 51 0.32 7.82 11.36
CA HIS A 51 -0.14 9.00 12.08
C HIS A 51 -1.65 9.18 11.91
N SER A 52 -2.36 9.43 13.01
CA SER A 52 -3.78 9.74 13.02
C SER A 52 -3.97 11.20 13.44
N ILE A 53 -4.45 12.02 12.52
CA ILE A 53 -4.72 13.44 12.77
C ILE A 53 -5.86 13.61 13.79
N SER A 54 -6.88 12.75 13.75
CA SER A 54 -8.04 12.84 14.64
C SER A 54 -7.71 12.47 16.08
N ALA A 55 -6.75 11.56 16.28
CA ALA A 55 -6.34 11.09 17.61
C ALA A 55 -5.04 11.72 18.11
N ASP A 56 -4.39 12.56 17.30
CA ASP A 56 -3.03 13.10 17.54
C ASP A 56 -2.06 12.00 18.01
N ALA A 57 -2.07 10.89 17.26
CA ALA A 57 -1.40 9.66 17.65
C ALA A 57 -0.50 9.11 16.56
N GLU A 58 0.68 8.66 16.95
CA GLU A 58 1.70 8.16 16.03
C GLU A 58 2.41 6.92 16.58
N GLY A 59 2.67 5.95 15.71
CA GLY A 59 3.44 4.76 16.09
C GLY A 59 3.45 3.69 15.01
N TRP A 60 3.90 2.50 15.39
CA TRP A 60 4.06 1.37 14.49
C TRP A 60 2.96 0.33 14.65
N VAL A 61 2.43 -0.15 13.52
CA VAL A 61 1.40 -1.19 13.43
C VAL A 61 1.77 -2.28 12.43
N GLY A 62 1.19 -3.47 12.58
CA GLY A 62 1.33 -4.55 11.61
C GLY A 62 0.58 -4.26 10.31
N ALA A 63 0.94 -4.97 9.23
CA ALA A 63 0.22 -4.87 7.97
C ALA A 63 -1.21 -5.44 8.07
N GLU A 64 -1.37 -6.48 8.89
CA GLU A 64 -2.62 -7.15 9.22
C GLU A 64 -3.63 -6.26 9.97
N ASP A 65 -3.11 -5.26 10.69
CA ASP A 65 -3.88 -4.29 11.47
C ASP A 65 -4.34 -3.10 10.61
N LEU A 66 -4.10 -3.13 9.30
CA LEU A 66 -4.47 -2.08 8.38
C LEU A 66 -5.40 -2.61 7.28
N ARG A 67 -6.39 -1.80 6.90
CA ARG A 67 -7.22 -2.03 5.72
C ARG A 67 -7.16 -0.85 4.76
N PRO A 68 -7.17 -1.11 3.43
CA PRO A 68 -7.21 -0.06 2.44
C PRO A 68 -8.51 0.75 2.55
N ALA A 69 -8.43 2.02 2.19
CA ALA A 69 -9.62 2.81 1.98
C ALA A 69 -10.45 2.17 0.86
N ARG A 70 -11.78 2.07 1.05
CA ARG A 70 -12.67 1.68 -0.03
C ARG A 70 -12.59 2.74 -1.11
N GLN A 71 -11.85 2.45 -2.17
CA GLN A 71 -11.74 3.34 -3.30
C GLN A 71 -13.09 3.33 -4.02
N PRO A 72 -13.69 4.49 -4.33
CA PRO A 72 -14.83 4.52 -5.23
C PRO A 72 -14.40 3.86 -6.54
N VAL A 73 -15.14 2.84 -6.99
CA VAL A 73 -14.89 2.25 -8.31
C VAL A 73 -15.04 3.37 -9.32
N PRO A 74 -14.03 3.70 -10.13
CA PRO A 74 -14.20 4.66 -11.20
C PRO A 74 -15.32 4.12 -12.09
N VAL A 75 -16.41 4.87 -12.25
CA VAL A 75 -17.40 4.57 -13.29
C VAL A 75 -16.62 4.64 -14.59
N ALA A 76 -16.40 3.49 -15.22
CA ALA A 76 -15.71 3.42 -16.49
C ALA A 76 -16.49 4.27 -17.50
N ALA A 77 -15.95 5.43 -17.88
CA ALA A 77 -16.31 6.01 -19.16
C ALA A 77 -15.98 4.94 -20.22
N SER A 78 -16.99 4.48 -20.94
CA SER A 78 -16.90 3.45 -21.97
C SER A 78 -15.69 3.73 -22.87
N LYS A 79 -14.62 2.96 -22.73
CA LYS A 79 -13.49 3.00 -23.67
C LYS A 79 -14.00 2.44 -25.00
N PRO A 80 -13.84 3.13 -26.15
CA PRO A 80 -14.08 2.49 -27.43
C PRO A 80 -13.13 1.30 -27.58
N THR A 81 -13.71 0.19 -28.02
CA THR A 81 -13.11 -1.14 -28.14
C THR A 81 -11.80 -1.10 -28.94
N PRO A 82 -10.68 -1.65 -28.46
CA PRO A 82 -9.54 -1.90 -29.34
C PRO A 82 -9.90 -3.06 -30.26
N VAL A 83 -10.13 -2.77 -31.54
CA VAL A 83 -10.21 -3.79 -32.59
C VAL A 83 -8.83 -4.41 -32.78
N SER A 84 -8.65 -5.63 -32.25
CA SER A 84 -7.53 -6.51 -32.59
C SER A 84 -7.56 -6.82 -34.08
N THR A 85 -6.69 -6.19 -34.87
CA THR A 85 -6.34 -6.70 -36.19
C THR A 85 -4.99 -7.39 -36.09
N VAL A 86 -5.03 -8.72 -36.06
CA VAL A 86 -3.86 -9.56 -36.30
C VAL A 86 -3.37 -9.28 -37.71
N ARG A 87 -2.13 -8.81 -37.87
CA ARG A 87 -1.36 -9.07 -39.10
C ARG A 87 0.00 -9.64 -38.71
N ARG A 88 0.09 -10.96 -38.91
CA ARG A 88 1.32 -11.73 -39.03
C ARG A 88 2.03 -11.32 -40.33
N ALA A 89 3.28 -10.88 -40.21
CA ALA A 89 4.35 -11.09 -41.19
C ALA A 89 5.69 -10.82 -40.47
N GLU A 90 6.55 -11.84 -40.34
CA GLU A 90 8.00 -11.68 -40.17
C GLU A 90 8.66 -11.51 -41.55
N PRO A 91 9.99 -11.35 -41.66
CA PRO A 91 10.89 -10.38 -41.04
C PRO A 91 11.63 -9.58 -42.15
N ASP A 92 12.02 -8.32 -41.93
CA ASP A 92 12.92 -7.64 -42.88
C ASP A 92 13.94 -6.74 -42.18
N GLU A 93 15.17 -7.28 -42.15
CA GLU A 93 16.45 -6.64 -42.36
C GLU A 93 16.55 -5.11 -42.19
N SER A 94 17.02 -4.66 -41.04
CA SER A 94 17.86 -3.46 -41.02
C SER A 94 18.78 -3.45 -39.81
N ALA A 95 19.92 -4.13 -39.97
CA ALA A 95 21.07 -3.99 -39.11
C ALA A 95 21.49 -2.51 -39.04
N ARG A 96 21.26 -1.85 -37.90
CA ARG A 96 21.89 -0.57 -37.57
C ARG A 96 22.79 -0.79 -36.36
N LYS A 97 24.04 -1.20 -36.65
CA LYS A 97 25.15 -1.17 -35.69
C LYS A 97 25.37 0.28 -35.24
N PHE A 98 25.09 0.61 -33.99
CA PHE A 98 25.64 1.78 -33.32
C PHE A 98 26.15 1.37 -31.95
N GLY A 99 27.48 1.35 -31.80
CA GLY A 99 28.15 0.97 -30.55
C GLY A 99 29.61 0.53 -30.73
N GLN A 100 30.35 1.12 -31.67
CA GLN A 100 31.81 1.08 -31.67
C GLN A 100 32.30 2.24 -30.78
N ARG A 101 33.13 1.95 -29.79
CA ARG A 101 34.23 2.82 -29.35
C ARG A 101 35.18 2.12 -28.36
N ARG A 102 36.34 1.75 -28.93
CA ARG A 102 37.69 1.44 -28.40
C ARG A 102 37.88 0.38 -27.34
#